data_AF-A0A7T0C199-F1
#
_entry.id   AF-A0A7T0C199-F1
#
_cell.length_a   1.000
_cell.length_b   1.000
_cell.length_c   1.000
_cell.angle_alpha   90.00
_cell.angle_beta   90.00
_cell.angle_gamma   90.00
#
_symmetry.space_group_name_H-M   'P 1'
#
loop_
_entity.id
_entity.type
_entity.pdbx_description
1 polymer ?
#
loop_
_entity_poly.entity_id
_entity_poly.type
_entity_poly.pdbx_seq_one_letter_code
_entity_poly.pdbx_strand_id
1 'polypeptide(L)'
;MTVSLSLATGVNAEEPIMTRNISPFQQIVLEPGWRTSCESNSVIANLGERAAKVSIRMGKDALIRDTIEDKRGYDLISALSFAKQLGRSVDLNDVALIENHSADARVRIHC
;
A
#
# COMPACT_ATOMS: atom_id res chain seq x y z
N MET A 1 51.59 11.20 -43.54
CA MET A 1 50.23 11.77 -43.47
C MET A 1 49.67 11.42 -42.10
N THR A 2 49.64 12.40 -41.20
CA THR A 2 49.25 12.22 -39.81
C THR A 2 47.75 12.46 -39.72
N VAL A 3 46.97 11.41 -39.46
CA VAL A 3 45.54 11.51 -39.23
C VAL A 3 45.34 11.58 -37.72
N SER A 4 45.06 12.78 -37.22
CA SER A 4 44.64 13.01 -35.83
C SER A 4 43.20 12.51 -35.68
N LEU A 5 43.02 11.42 -34.92
CA LEU A 5 41.70 10.92 -34.55
C LEU A 5 41.32 11.56 -33.20
N SER A 6 40.53 12.61 -33.24
CA SER A 6 39.91 13.21 -32.06
C SER A 6 38.83 12.28 -31.52
N LEU A 7 39.10 11.65 -30.37
CA LEU A 7 38.12 10.89 -29.60
C LEU A 7 37.11 11.86 -28.99
N ALA A 8 35.93 11.96 -29.60
CA ALA A 8 34.78 12.58 -28.96
C ALA A 8 34.29 11.64 -27.86
N THR A 9 34.69 11.88 -26.62
CA THR A 9 34.03 11.30 -25.45
C THR A 9 32.67 11.96 -25.30
N GLY A 10 31.68 11.45 -26.05
CA GLY A 10 30.27 11.61 -25.71
C GLY A 10 30.03 10.85 -24.41
N VAL A 11 30.07 11.57 -23.30
CA VAL A 11 29.61 11.09 -22.00
C VAL A 11 28.10 10.87 -22.15
N ASN A 12 27.72 9.66 -22.54
CA ASN A 12 26.35 9.21 -22.38
C ASN A 12 26.19 8.98 -20.88
N ALA A 13 25.73 10.00 -20.17
CA ALA A 13 25.23 9.83 -18.82
C ALA A 13 23.97 8.96 -18.93
N GLU A 14 24.16 7.64 -19.02
CA GLU A 14 23.12 6.70 -18.65
C GLU A 14 22.80 7.04 -17.19
N GLU A 15 21.68 7.76 -17.00
CA GLU A 15 21.12 8.00 -15.69
C GLU A 15 21.09 6.65 -14.98
N PRO A 16 21.62 6.54 -13.75
CA PRO A 16 21.49 5.31 -13.02
C PRO A 16 20.01 5.01 -12.95
N ILE A 17 19.58 3.90 -13.57
CA ILE A 17 18.28 3.32 -13.30
C ILE A 17 18.34 3.03 -11.81
N MET A 18 17.82 3.96 -11.01
CA MET A 18 17.64 3.77 -9.58
C MET A 18 16.57 2.71 -9.47
N THR A 19 16.98 1.44 -9.58
CA THR A 19 16.20 0.34 -9.05
C THR A 19 16.13 0.63 -7.56
N ARG A 20 15.07 1.33 -7.15
CA ARG A 20 14.68 1.39 -5.75
C ARG A 20 14.67 -0.07 -5.35
N ASN A 21 15.47 -0.41 -4.35
CA ASN A 21 15.34 -1.67 -3.67
C ASN A 21 13.88 -1.68 -3.18
N ILE A 22 12.99 -2.36 -3.91
CA ILE A 22 11.61 -2.54 -3.51
C ILE A 22 11.74 -3.49 -2.32
N SER A 23 11.84 -2.91 -1.13
CA SER A 23 11.68 -3.69 0.09
C SER A 23 10.35 -4.42 -0.05
N PRO A 24 10.28 -5.75 0.11
CA PRO A 24 9.07 -6.54 -0.11
C PRO A 24 7.96 -6.27 0.93
N PHE A 25 8.03 -5.14 1.64
CA PHE A 25 7.08 -4.68 2.64
C PHE A 25 6.83 -3.20 2.36
N GLN A 26 5.73 -2.89 1.67
CA GLN A 26 5.33 -1.50 1.47
C GLN A 26 4.71 -1.01 2.78
N GLN A 27 5.54 -0.36 3.58
CA GLN A 27 5.08 0.32 4.79
C GLN A 27 4.61 1.73 4.43
N ILE A 28 3.33 2.00 4.69
CA ILE A 28 2.70 3.27 4.40
C ILE A 28 2.20 3.86 5.71
N VAL A 29 2.54 5.12 5.99
CA VAL A 29 1.96 5.84 7.11
C VAL A 29 0.80 6.68 6.58
N LEU A 30 -0.39 6.45 7.12
CA LEU A 30 -1.59 7.22 6.82
C LEU A 30 -1.85 8.23 7.92
N GLU A 31 -1.77 9.50 7.52
CA GLU A 31 -2.23 10.62 8.32
C GLU A 31 -3.77 10.62 8.44
N PRO A 32 -4.33 11.34 9.43
CA PRO A 32 -5.77 11.60 9.51
C PRO A 32 -6.40 12.01 8.17
N GLY A 33 -7.46 11.32 7.76
CA GLY A 33 -8.19 11.56 6.52
C GLY A 33 -7.53 11.00 5.25
N TRP A 34 -6.37 10.34 5.36
CA TRP A 34 -5.70 9.76 4.20
C TRP A 34 -6.21 8.35 3.91
N ARG A 35 -5.96 7.89 2.67
CA ARG A 35 -6.31 6.54 2.21
C ARG A 35 -5.20 5.91 1.38
N THR A 36 -5.11 4.59 1.40
CA THR A 36 -4.22 3.78 0.57
C THR A 36 -4.92 2.52 0.10
N SER A 37 -4.44 1.90 -0.98
CA SER A 37 -4.87 0.58 -1.43
C SER A 37 -3.86 -0.50 -1.04
N CYS A 38 -4.34 -1.71 -0.79
CA CYS A 38 -3.55 -2.90 -0.46
C CYS A 38 -4.06 -4.10 -1.26
N GLU A 39 -3.21 -4.78 -2.01
CA GLU A 39 -3.59 -5.94 -2.84
C GLU A 39 -3.50 -7.27 -2.07
N SER A 40 -2.77 -7.26 -0.95
CA SER A 40 -2.45 -8.41 -0.12
C SER A 40 -3.00 -8.24 1.29
N ASN A 41 -2.75 -9.22 2.17
CA ASN A 41 -3.08 -9.12 3.58
C ASN A 41 -2.42 -7.90 4.22
N SER A 42 -3.20 -7.16 5.00
CA SER A 42 -2.74 -5.91 5.60
C SER A 42 -2.60 -6.02 7.10
N VAL A 43 -1.51 -5.51 7.65
CA VAL A 43 -1.39 -5.25 9.10
C VAL A 43 -1.43 -3.75 9.33
N ILE A 44 -2.40 -3.30 10.12
CA ILE A 44 -2.57 -1.90 10.47
C ILE A 44 -2.18 -1.73 11.94
N ALA A 45 -1.20 -0.86 12.19
CA ALA A 45 -0.72 -0.51 13.52
C ALA A 45 -1.01 0.96 13.81
N ASN A 46 -1.57 1.24 14.97
CA ASN A 46 -1.73 2.58 15.49
C ASN A 46 -0.37 3.12 15.96
N LEU A 47 -0.06 4.35 15.58
CA LEU A 47 1.16 5.05 16.02
C LEU A 47 0.87 6.10 17.09
N GLY A 48 -0.40 6.37 17.40
CA GLY A 48 -0.82 7.33 18.41
C GLY A 48 -1.16 6.70 19.75
N GLU A 49 -1.29 7.53 20.78
CA GLU A 49 -1.72 7.11 22.12
C GLU A 49 -3.23 6.82 22.19
N ARG A 50 -4.01 7.42 21.28
CA ARG A 50 -5.46 7.20 21.15
C ARG A 50 -5.73 6.17 20.08
N ALA A 51 -6.81 5.40 20.27
CA ALA A 51 -7.24 4.42 19.29
C ALA A 51 -7.54 5.07 17.93
N ALA A 52 -7.00 4.47 16.87
CA ALA A 52 -7.22 4.92 15.51
C ALA A 52 -8.52 4.32 14.94
N LYS A 53 -9.31 5.13 14.24
CA LYS A 53 -10.51 4.69 13.53
C LYS A 53 -10.16 4.48 12.07
N VAL A 54 -10.37 3.27 11.56
CA VAL A 54 -10.08 2.95 10.17
C VAL A 54 -11.30 2.33 9.50
N SER A 55 -11.38 2.50 8.18
CA SER A 55 -12.31 1.75 7.36
C SER A 55 -11.58 1.02 6.25
N ILE A 56 -11.92 -0.24 6.04
CA ILE A 56 -11.36 -1.10 5.00
C ILE A 56 -12.50 -1.47 4.07
N ARG A 57 -12.41 -1.03 2.82
CA ARG A 57 -13.39 -1.33 1.78
C ARG A 57 -12.80 -2.34 0.81
N MET A 58 -13.50 -3.45 0.62
CA MET A 58 -13.16 -4.50 -0.32
C MET A 58 -14.26 -4.56 -1.38
N GLY A 59 -13.94 -4.23 -2.63
CA GLY A 59 -14.92 -4.12 -3.71
C GLY A 59 -16.03 -3.10 -3.41
N LYS A 60 -17.23 -3.34 -3.96
CA LYS A 60 -18.40 -2.43 -3.83
C LYS A 60 -19.19 -2.62 -2.53
N ASP A 61 -19.26 -3.85 -2.03
CA ASP A 61 -20.28 -4.24 -1.04
C ASP A 61 -19.71 -4.57 0.35
N ALA A 62 -18.39 -4.72 0.49
CA ALA A 62 -17.77 -5.05 1.77
C ALA A 62 -17.06 -3.83 2.36
N LEU A 63 -17.57 -3.36 3.50
CA LEU A 63 -16.99 -2.29 4.30
C LEU A 63 -16.83 -2.77 5.73
N ILE A 64 -15.59 -2.78 6.20
CA ILE A 64 -15.25 -3.02 7.60
C ILE A 64 -14.92 -1.66 8.23
N ARG A 65 -15.51 -1.36 9.37
CA ARG A 65 -15.14 -0.21 10.22
C ARG A 65 -14.57 -0.76 11.51
N ASP A 66 -13.37 -0.35 11.85
CA ASP A 66 -12.65 -0.89 13.00
C ASP A 66 -11.97 0.22 13.81
N THR A 67 -11.70 -0.09 15.07
CA THR A 67 -10.97 0.78 16.01
C THR A 67 -9.73 0.05 16.49
N ILE A 68 -8.55 0.59 16.16
CA ILE A 68 -7.26 -0.05 16.37
C ILE A 68 -6.53 0.67 17.51
N GLU A 69 -6.34 -0.04 18.62
CA GLU A 69 -5.60 0.48 19.78
C GLU A 69 -4.08 0.32 19.62
N ASP A 70 -3.62 -0.88 19.23
CA ASP A 70 -2.21 -1.20 19.01
C ASP A 70 -1.98 -1.70 17.57
N LYS A 71 -2.26 -2.97 17.29
CA LYS A 71 -2.13 -3.54 15.94
C LYS A 71 -3.22 -4.54 15.61
N ARG A 72 -3.61 -4.60 14.33
CA ARG A 72 -4.62 -5.52 13.83
C ARG A 72 -4.24 -6.03 12.44
N GLY A 73 -4.35 -7.34 12.24
CA GLY A 73 -4.16 -7.99 10.94
C GLY A 73 -5.50 -8.25 10.26
N TYR A 74 -5.52 -8.09 8.93
CA TYR A 74 -6.67 -8.38 8.08
C TYR A 74 -6.24 -9.34 6.97
N ASP A 75 -6.86 -10.52 6.96
CA ASP A 75 -6.70 -11.51 5.92
C ASP A 75 -7.68 -11.19 4.78
N LEU A 76 -7.23 -10.31 3.89
CA LEU A 76 -8.04 -9.76 2.80
C LEU A 76 -8.29 -10.83 1.73
N ILE A 77 -7.32 -11.72 1.49
CA ILE A 77 -7.46 -12.81 0.52
C ILE A 77 -8.56 -13.79 0.96
N SER A 78 -8.54 -14.22 2.24
CA SER A 78 -9.58 -15.12 2.75
C SER A 78 -10.95 -14.45 2.77
N ALA A 79 -11.02 -13.15 3.11
CA ALA A 79 -12.28 -12.40 3.09
C ALA A 79 -12.88 -12.30 1.68
N LEU A 80 -12.05 -12.01 0.67
CA LEU A 80 -12.47 -11.98 -0.74
C LEU A 80 -12.89 -13.37 -1.25
N SER A 81 -12.13 -14.41 -0.90
CA SER A 81 -12.45 -15.80 -1.25
C SER A 81 -13.80 -16.24 -0.67
N PHE A 82 -14.06 -15.91 0.60
CA PHE A 82 -15.34 -16.20 1.25
C PHE A 82 -16.49 -15.43 0.62
N ALA A 83 -16.30 -14.14 0.29
CA ALA A 83 -17.31 -13.35 -0.42
C ALA A 83 -17.67 -13.97 -1.78
N LYS A 84 -16.67 -14.46 -2.53
CA LYS A 84 -16.88 -15.18 -3.79
C LYS A 84 -17.68 -16.48 -3.61
N GLN A 85 -17.39 -17.26 -2.56
CA GLN A 85 -18.15 -18.49 -2.25
C GLN A 85 -19.62 -18.21 -1.92
N LEU A 86 -19.93 -17.05 -1.34
CA LEU A 86 -21.29 -16.59 -1.09
C LEU A 86 -22.00 -16.03 -2.33
N GLY A 87 -21.40 -16.13 -3.52
CA GLY A 87 -21.97 -15.63 -4.78
C GLY A 87 -21.90 -14.11 -4.94
N ARG A 88 -21.09 -13.42 -4.15
CA ARG A 88 -20.84 -11.98 -4.34
C ARG A 88 -19.87 -11.76 -5.49
N SER A 89 -20.08 -10.68 -6.23
CA SER A 89 -19.16 -10.28 -7.30
C SER A 89 -17.88 -9.71 -6.66
N VAL A 90 -16.74 -10.31 -7.01
CA VAL A 90 -15.41 -9.90 -6.58
C VAL A 90 -14.56 -9.79 -7.86
N ASP A 91 -13.96 -8.62 -8.09
CA ASP A 91 -13.03 -8.38 -9.19
C ASP A 91 -11.68 -9.04 -8.88
N LEU A 92 -10.99 -9.57 -9.89
CA LEU A 92 -9.65 -10.12 -9.73
C LEU A 92 -8.61 -9.05 -9.36
N ASN A 93 -8.91 -7.78 -9.63
CA ASN A 93 -8.12 -6.63 -9.21
C ASN A 93 -8.65 -6.01 -7.90
N ASP A 94 -9.49 -6.71 -7.13
CA ASP A 94 -10.06 -6.15 -5.91
C ASP A 94 -8.97 -5.92 -4.87
N VAL A 95 -8.54 -4.66 -4.78
CA VAL A 95 -7.67 -4.13 -3.75
C VAL A 95 -8.51 -3.65 -2.56
N ALA A 96 -8.00 -3.84 -1.34
CA ALA A 96 -8.61 -3.24 -0.17
C ALA A 96 -8.22 -1.75 -0.10
N LEU A 97 -9.22 -0.87 -0.11
CA LEU A 97 -9.02 0.55 0.17
C LEU A 97 -9.11 0.77 1.67
N ILE A 98 -8.02 1.22 2.27
CA ILE A 98 -7.91 1.48 3.70
C ILE A 98 -7.86 2.99 3.91
N GLU A 99 -8.74 3.50 4.75
CA GLU A 99 -8.89 4.92 5.05
C GLU A 99 -8.81 5.16 6.56
N ASN A 100 -8.05 6.16 6.96
CA ASN A 100 -7.91 6.58 8.35
C ASN A 100 -8.91 7.71 8.66
N HIS A 101 -9.92 7.41 9.47
CA HIS A 101 -10.97 8.35 9.92
C HIS A 101 -10.65 8.98 11.28
N SER A 102 -9.45 8.75 11.81
CA SER A 102 -9.03 9.35 13.07
C SER A 102 -8.91 10.87 12.92
N ALA A 103 -9.17 11.60 14.00
CA ALA A 103 -8.95 13.06 14.02
C ALA A 103 -7.48 13.42 14.20
N ASP A 104 -6.75 12.63 14.97
CA ASP A 104 -5.40 12.91 15.45
C ASP A 104 -4.46 11.69 15.40
N ALA A 105 -5.00 10.47 15.33
CA ALA A 105 -4.19 9.25 15.27
C ALA A 105 -3.68 8.95 13.85
N ARG A 106 -2.41 8.56 13.76
CA ARG A 106 -1.76 8.05 12.56
C ARG A 106 -1.73 6.53 12.58
N VAL A 107 -1.88 5.91 11.42
CA VAL A 107 -1.74 4.45 11.29
C VAL A 107 -0.63 4.08 10.33
N ARG A 108 0.13 3.05 10.67
CA ARG A 108 1.07 2.39 9.78
C ARG A 108 0.41 1.17 9.18
N ILE A 109 0.43 1.07 7.87
CA ILE A 109 -0.09 -0.07 7.12
C ILE A 109 1.07 -0.81 6.52
N HIS A 110 1.06 -2.12 6.72
CA HIS A 110 1.94 -3.06 6.05
C HIS A 110 1.10 -3.85 5.06
N CYS A 111 1.40 -3.62 3.78
CA CYS A 111 1.09 -4.49 2.66
C CYS A 111 2.39 -5.25 2.31
#